data_AF-X1BBT4-F1
#
_entry.id   AF-X1BBT4-F1
#
_cell.length_a   1.000
_cell.length_b   1.000
_cell.length_c   1.000
_cell.angle_alpha   90.00
_cell.angle_beta   90.00
_cell.angle_gamma   90.00
#
_symmetry.space_group_name_H-M   'P 1'
#
loop_
_entity.id
_entity.type
_entity.pdbx_description
1 polymer ?
#
loop_
_entity_poly.entity_id
_entity_poly.type
_entity_poly.pdbx_seq_one_letter_code
_entity_poly.pdbx_strand_id
1 'polypeptide(L)'
;MGDKGLKAIAVRGTKDVLVARPAEFFELCNEVLKYIQHRADNPIKGVPPILAGLGSPQEMALHDEQWHTASFAWGNARIRRKDFWNKEVEKKWKKTQDKAVERLISCYNCPMKCGGIITHPKLQRYMMKCYSKLTYTMAAMSDLDFGFKIAGLAQEYGVDGYTAPQVMAFALELYEAGILTDQDMPGFPSDNEERFFWLLEKIVRREGIGDVLANGVYWAARKIGKGAEAYDHNTIKKHEQIPIKLGVLNP
;
A
#
# COMPACT_ATOMS: atom_id res chain seq x y z
N MET A 1 5.37 -13.34 -14.91
CA MET A 1 4.65 -12.83 -16.09
C MET A 1 5.62 -12.18 -17.07
N GLY A 2 6.32 -11.09 -16.69
CA GLY A 2 7.31 -10.43 -17.55
C GLY A 2 8.44 -11.32 -18.07
N ASP A 3 9.04 -12.16 -17.23
CA ASP A 3 10.06 -13.16 -17.62
C ASP A 3 9.60 -14.11 -18.75
N LYS A 4 8.29 -14.41 -18.82
CA LYS A 4 7.71 -15.23 -19.87
C LYS A 4 7.32 -14.44 -21.12
N GLY A 5 7.70 -13.17 -21.23
CA GLY A 5 7.33 -12.29 -22.35
C GLY A 5 5.83 -11.99 -22.46
N LEU A 6 5.04 -12.29 -21.43
CA LEU A 6 3.59 -12.12 -21.44
C LEU A 6 3.22 -10.73 -20.90
N LYS A 7 2.75 -9.82 -21.77
CA LYS A 7 2.41 -8.44 -21.38
C LYS A 7 1.02 -8.29 -20.76
N ALA A 8 0.02 -9.01 -21.25
CA ALA A 8 -1.35 -8.94 -20.77
C ALA A 8 -2.11 -10.23 -21.10
N ILE A 9 -3.21 -10.48 -20.38
CA ILE A 9 -4.21 -11.49 -20.72
C ILE A 9 -5.56 -10.76 -20.81
N ALA A 10 -6.14 -10.72 -22.01
CA ALA A 10 -7.46 -10.12 -22.24
C ALA A 10 -8.52 -11.23 -22.33
N VAL A 11 -9.61 -11.09 -21.57
CA VAL A 11 -10.69 -12.08 -21.52
C VAL A 11 -12.06 -11.43 -21.65
N ARG A 12 -12.90 -11.98 -22.53
CA ARG A 12 -14.33 -11.65 -22.67
C ARG A 12 -15.10 -12.96 -22.78
N GLY A 13 -16.07 -13.16 -21.88
CA GLY A 13 -16.93 -14.34 -21.87
C GLY A 13 -18.42 -13.96 -21.92
N THR A 14 -19.20 -14.69 -22.69
CA THR A 14 -20.67 -14.55 -22.81
C THR A 14 -21.38 -15.90 -22.75
N LYS A 15 -20.67 -16.96 -22.35
CA LYS A 15 -21.25 -18.29 -22.15
C LYS A 15 -21.90 -18.37 -20.78
N ASP A 16 -22.89 -19.25 -20.66
CA ASP A 16 -23.55 -19.53 -19.39
C ASP A 16 -22.61 -20.26 -18.42
N VAL A 17 -22.83 -19.99 -17.14
CA VAL A 17 -22.25 -20.75 -16.02
C VAL A 17 -23.38 -21.49 -15.34
N LEU A 18 -23.42 -22.81 -15.51
CA LEU A 18 -24.50 -23.65 -14.99
C LEU A 18 -24.26 -24.02 -13.52
N VAL A 19 -25.32 -23.99 -12.72
CA VAL A 19 -25.30 -24.38 -11.30
C VAL A 19 -26.17 -25.61 -11.08
N ALA A 20 -25.73 -26.53 -10.21
CA ALA A 20 -26.38 -27.83 -10.03
C ALA A 20 -27.79 -27.74 -9.40
N ARG A 21 -28.00 -26.83 -8.44
CA ARG A 21 -29.26 -26.64 -7.69
C ARG A 21 -29.65 -25.16 -7.66
N PRO A 22 -30.28 -24.63 -8.74
CA PRO A 22 -30.45 -23.18 -8.91
C PRO A 22 -31.25 -22.49 -7.79
N ALA A 23 -32.39 -23.06 -7.40
CA ALA A 23 -33.25 -22.47 -6.36
C ALA A 23 -32.55 -22.43 -5.00
N GLU A 24 -31.95 -23.55 -4.57
CA GLU A 24 -31.21 -23.63 -3.31
C GLU A 24 -30.03 -22.66 -3.28
N PHE A 25 -29.26 -22.58 -4.37
CA PHE A 25 -28.13 -21.65 -4.47
C PHE A 25 -28.59 -20.18 -4.39
N PHE A 26 -29.72 -19.84 -5.01
CA PHE A 26 -30.26 -18.49 -4.97
C PHE A 26 -30.73 -18.10 -3.56
N GLU A 27 -31.37 -19.01 -2.83
CA GLU A 27 -31.77 -18.77 -1.44
C GLU A 27 -30.56 -18.52 -0.53
N LEU A 28 -29.48 -19.30 -0.69
CA LEU A 28 -28.23 -19.06 0.05
C LEU A 28 -27.62 -17.69 -0.28
N CYS A 29 -27.66 -17.26 -1.55
CA CYS A 29 -27.23 -15.92 -1.93
C CYS A 29 -28.06 -14.83 -1.23
N ASN A 30 -29.39 -15.00 -1.16
CA ASN A 30 -30.28 -14.06 -0.49
C ASN A 30 -30.04 -14.02 1.02
N GLU A 31 -29.75 -15.15 1.65
CA GLU A 31 -29.36 -15.21 3.06
C GLU A 31 -28.08 -14.40 3.32
N VAL A 32 -27.06 -14.55 2.47
CA VAL A 32 -25.82 -13.76 2.55
C VAL A 32 -26.11 -12.27 2.41
N LEU A 33 -26.97 -11.85 1.47
CA LEU A 33 -27.33 -10.44 1.29
C LEU A 33 -28.07 -9.87 2.51
N LYS A 34 -28.98 -10.64 3.12
CA LYS A 34 -29.65 -10.25 4.37
C LYS A 34 -28.65 -10.09 5.51
N TYR A 35 -27.68 -11.01 5.62
CA TYR A 35 -26.63 -10.91 6.64
C TYR A 35 -25.71 -9.71 6.41
N ILE A 36 -25.36 -9.39 5.15
CA ILE A 36 -24.58 -8.19 4.81
C ILE A 36 -25.29 -6.93 5.31
N GLN A 37 -26.60 -6.81 5.04
CA GLN A 37 -27.38 -5.67 5.51
C GLN A 37 -27.42 -5.60 7.04
N HIS A 38 -27.78 -6.71 7.69
CA HIS A 38 -27.77 -6.79 9.15
C HIS A 38 -26.42 -6.38 9.75
N ARG A 39 -25.32 -6.87 9.19
CA ARG A 39 -23.97 -6.58 9.71
C ARG A 39 -23.52 -5.15 9.44
N ALA A 40 -24.00 -4.50 8.38
CA ALA A 40 -23.78 -3.08 8.12
C ALA A 40 -24.47 -2.21 9.18
N ASP A 41 -25.68 -2.59 9.60
CA ASP A 41 -26.44 -1.90 10.65
C ASP A 41 -25.90 -2.18 12.06
N ASN A 42 -25.07 -3.22 12.21
CA ASN A 42 -24.50 -3.68 13.47
C ASN A 42 -22.96 -3.74 13.42
N PRO A 43 -22.25 -2.59 13.36
CA PRO A 43 -20.80 -2.54 13.44
C PRO A 43 -20.27 -3.10 14.78
N ILE A 44 -19.11 -3.75 14.75
CA ILE A 44 -18.48 -4.27 15.98
C ILE A 44 -18.03 -3.08 16.83
N LYS A 45 -18.38 -3.12 18.11
CA LYS A 45 -18.01 -2.08 19.09
C LYS A 45 -16.59 -2.32 19.60
N GLY A 46 -15.86 -1.24 19.87
CA GLY A 46 -14.51 -1.30 20.46
C GLY A 46 -13.39 -1.70 19.50
N VAL A 47 -13.64 -1.74 18.19
CA VAL A 47 -12.62 -1.96 17.15
C VAL A 47 -12.46 -0.71 16.28
N PRO A 48 -11.31 -0.53 15.60
CA PRO A 48 -11.10 0.59 14.68
C PRO A 48 -12.21 0.67 13.61
N PRO A 49 -12.71 1.88 13.25
CA PRO A 49 -13.81 2.04 12.30
C PRO A 49 -13.61 1.33 10.95
N ILE A 50 -12.38 1.37 10.43
CA ILE A 50 -11.98 0.68 9.19
C ILE A 50 -12.13 -0.85 9.25
N LEU A 51 -12.18 -1.43 10.45
CA LEU A 51 -12.33 -2.88 10.72
C LEU A 51 -13.69 -3.23 11.37
N ALA A 52 -14.54 -2.24 11.62
CA ALA A 52 -15.79 -2.44 12.35
C ALA A 52 -16.90 -3.08 11.50
N GLY A 53 -16.83 -3.00 10.17
CA GLY A 53 -17.80 -3.54 9.21
C GLY A 53 -17.31 -4.75 8.43
N LEU A 54 -18.02 -5.10 7.36
CA LEU A 54 -17.58 -6.07 6.35
C LEU A 54 -16.71 -5.40 5.28
N GLY A 55 -16.12 -6.22 4.40
CA GLY A 55 -15.31 -5.78 3.26
C GLY A 55 -13.82 -5.69 3.58
N SER A 56 -13.05 -5.21 2.60
CA SER A 56 -11.66 -4.80 2.87
C SER A 56 -11.65 -3.59 3.83
N PRO A 57 -10.52 -3.26 4.47
CA PRO A 57 -10.39 -2.05 5.27
C PRO A 57 -10.93 -0.81 4.53
N GLN A 58 -11.89 -0.12 5.15
CA GLN A 58 -12.69 0.94 4.51
C GLN A 58 -11.95 2.29 4.43
N GLU A 59 -10.64 2.27 4.17
CA GLU A 59 -9.75 3.45 4.16
C GLU A 59 -10.06 4.45 3.04
N MET A 60 -10.74 4.01 1.97
CA MET A 60 -11.18 4.92 0.91
C MET A 60 -12.43 5.72 1.31
N ALA A 61 -13.26 5.15 2.19
CA ALA A 61 -14.51 5.76 2.63
C ALA A 61 -14.35 6.57 3.93
N LEU A 62 -13.43 6.15 4.80
CA LEU A 62 -13.19 6.77 6.10
C LEU A 62 -11.93 7.65 6.05
N HIS A 63 -11.93 8.70 6.88
CA HIS A 63 -10.82 9.67 6.97
C HIS A 63 -9.92 9.45 8.19
N ASP A 64 -10.40 8.70 9.19
CA ASP A 64 -9.66 8.40 10.42
C ASP A 64 -8.54 7.40 10.13
N GLU A 65 -7.29 7.88 10.21
CA GLU A 65 -6.08 7.07 10.06
C GLU A 65 -5.26 6.97 11.34
N GLN A 66 -5.87 7.22 12.51
CA GLN A 66 -5.17 7.14 13.80
C GLN A 66 -4.54 5.77 14.01
N TRP A 67 -5.29 4.71 13.72
CA TRP A 67 -4.82 3.34 13.96
C TRP A 67 -3.54 3.04 13.20
N HIS A 68 -3.52 3.24 11.88
CA HIS A 68 -2.33 3.01 11.07
C HIS A 68 -1.17 3.93 11.46
N THR A 69 -1.41 5.25 11.50
CA THR A 69 -0.35 6.24 11.66
C THR A 69 0.30 6.23 13.04
N ALA A 70 -0.44 5.89 14.09
CA ALA A 70 0.07 5.81 15.46
C ALA A 70 0.53 4.39 15.86
N SER A 71 -0.06 3.33 15.30
CA SER A 71 0.26 1.95 15.68
C SER A 71 1.43 1.36 14.91
N PHE A 72 1.59 1.72 13.64
CA PHE A 72 2.62 1.13 12.79
C PHE A 72 3.90 1.97 12.80
N ALA A 73 5.01 1.36 12.43
CA ALA A 73 6.28 2.02 12.24
C ALA A 73 6.34 2.67 10.85
N TRP A 74 7.06 3.78 10.80
CA TRP A 74 7.33 4.58 9.62
C TRP A 74 8.78 4.34 9.15
N GLY A 75 9.09 4.70 7.90
CA GLY A 75 10.37 4.35 7.26
C GLY A 75 10.42 2.87 6.89
N ASN A 76 11.60 2.26 6.95
CA ASN A 76 11.78 0.82 6.80
C ASN A 76 11.44 0.08 8.10
N ALA A 77 10.23 0.27 8.63
CA ALA A 77 9.83 -0.20 9.99
C ALA A 77 10.71 0.35 11.13
N ARG A 78 11.17 1.60 11.01
CA ARG A 78 12.16 2.24 11.89
C ARG A 78 11.56 2.77 13.21
N ILE A 79 10.59 3.68 13.12
CA ILE A 79 10.09 4.45 14.27
C ILE A 79 8.58 4.57 14.28
N ARG A 80 7.96 4.53 15.47
CA ARG A 80 6.54 4.84 15.67
C ARG A 80 6.35 6.31 16.02
N ARG A 81 5.37 6.95 15.40
CA ARG A 81 4.98 8.35 15.66
C ARG A 81 3.62 8.38 16.37
N LYS A 82 3.62 8.08 17.67
CA LYS A 82 2.39 7.88 18.46
C LYS A 82 1.44 9.09 18.44
N ASP A 83 2.00 10.30 18.40
CA ASP A 83 1.24 11.55 18.45
C ASP A 83 1.10 12.22 17.06
N PHE A 84 1.38 11.47 15.98
CA PHE A 84 1.27 12.00 14.62
C PHE A 84 -0.17 12.43 14.27
N TRP A 85 -1.15 11.59 14.63
CA TRP A 85 -2.54 11.85 14.33
C TRP A 85 -3.12 12.88 15.30
N ASN A 86 -3.28 14.10 14.82
CA ASN A 86 -3.86 15.23 15.57
C ASN A 86 -4.88 15.98 14.70
N LYS A 87 -5.59 16.95 15.28
CA LYS A 87 -6.67 17.68 14.59
C LYS A 87 -6.22 18.41 13.32
N GLU A 88 -4.97 18.87 13.28
CA GLU A 88 -4.43 19.56 12.09
C GLU A 88 -4.22 18.56 10.95
N VAL A 89 -3.57 17.42 11.25
CA VAL A 89 -3.33 16.35 10.29
C VAL A 89 -4.64 15.75 9.80
N GLU A 90 -5.57 15.45 10.70
CA GLU A 90 -6.90 14.93 10.36
C GLU A 90 -7.62 15.86 9.38
N LYS A 91 -7.66 17.16 9.68
CA LYS A 91 -8.29 18.16 8.80
C LYS A 91 -7.60 18.25 7.44
N LYS A 92 -6.27 18.25 7.41
CA LYS A 92 -5.48 18.30 6.17
C LYS A 92 -5.72 17.05 5.32
N TRP A 93 -5.59 15.87 5.90
CA TRP A 93 -5.70 14.59 5.19
C TRP A 93 -7.13 14.31 4.74
N LYS A 94 -8.14 14.71 5.54
CA LYS A 94 -9.54 14.70 5.11
C LYS A 94 -9.73 15.51 3.83
N LYS A 95 -9.24 16.75 3.79
CA LYS A 95 -9.33 17.60 2.61
C LYS A 95 -8.63 16.99 1.39
N THR A 96 -7.46 16.40 1.58
CA THR A 96 -6.72 15.71 0.51
C THR A 96 -7.52 14.53 -0.03
N GLN A 97 -8.04 13.67 0.85
CA GLN A 97 -8.82 12.50 0.44
C GLN A 97 -10.14 12.86 -0.23
N ASP A 98 -10.89 13.84 0.30
CA ASP A 98 -12.15 14.30 -0.29
C ASP A 98 -11.94 14.85 -1.71
N LYS A 99 -10.78 15.46 -1.97
CA LYS A 99 -10.41 15.93 -3.31
C LYS A 99 -9.95 14.80 -4.23
N ALA A 100 -9.27 13.80 -3.69
CA ALA A 100 -8.66 12.73 -4.47
C ALA A 100 -9.64 11.60 -4.83
N VAL A 101 -10.46 11.16 -3.88
CA VAL A 101 -11.41 10.06 -4.05
C VAL A 101 -12.67 10.56 -4.75
N GLU A 102 -12.77 10.30 -6.05
CA GLU A 102 -13.90 10.73 -6.87
C GLU A 102 -15.15 9.87 -6.64
N ARG A 103 -14.95 8.55 -6.49
CA ARG A 103 -16.06 7.60 -6.35
C ARG A 103 -15.60 6.32 -5.66
N LEU A 104 -16.45 5.82 -4.75
CA LEU A 104 -16.31 4.48 -4.21
C LEU A 104 -16.87 3.43 -5.19
N ILE A 105 -16.12 2.36 -5.43
CA ILE A 105 -16.42 1.32 -6.41
C ILE A 105 -16.32 -0.08 -5.81
N SER A 106 -17.10 -1.00 -6.37
CA SER A 106 -17.18 -2.40 -5.94
C SER A 106 -16.45 -3.33 -6.90
N CYS A 107 -16.07 -4.50 -6.37
CA CYS A 107 -15.77 -5.67 -7.20
C CYS A 107 -17.07 -6.23 -7.82
N TYR A 108 -16.93 -7.23 -8.71
CA TYR A 108 -18.07 -7.91 -9.32
C TYR A 108 -19.03 -8.50 -8.27
N ASN A 109 -20.33 -8.26 -8.47
CA ASN A 109 -21.43 -8.79 -7.64
C ASN A 109 -21.31 -8.52 -6.13
N CYS A 110 -20.72 -7.38 -5.73
CA CYS A 110 -20.49 -7.05 -4.33
C CYS A 110 -21.03 -5.64 -3.97
N PRO A 111 -21.79 -5.46 -2.88
CA PRO A 111 -22.32 -4.14 -2.48
C PRO A 111 -21.35 -3.27 -1.66
N MET A 112 -20.17 -3.78 -1.28
CA MET A 112 -19.33 -3.17 -0.23
C MET A 112 -18.52 -1.93 -0.63
N LYS A 113 -18.39 -1.61 -1.92
CA LYS A 113 -17.72 -0.42 -2.47
C LYS A 113 -16.38 -0.02 -1.82
N CYS A 114 -15.51 -0.99 -1.53
CA CYS A 114 -14.28 -0.78 -0.77
C CYS A 114 -13.18 -0.02 -1.53
N GLY A 115 -13.22 -0.04 -2.87
CA GLY A 115 -12.24 0.66 -3.71
C GLY A 115 -12.64 2.11 -3.95
N GLY A 116 -11.66 2.94 -4.27
CA GLY A 116 -11.85 4.33 -4.68
C GLY A 116 -11.22 4.58 -6.04
N ILE A 117 -11.93 5.30 -6.91
CA ILE A 117 -11.33 5.95 -8.07
C ILE A 117 -10.61 7.21 -7.58
N ILE A 118 -9.29 7.24 -7.81
CA ILE A 118 -8.43 8.34 -7.40
C ILE A 118 -8.17 9.25 -8.59
N THR A 119 -8.30 10.54 -8.36
CA THR A 119 -8.02 11.61 -9.33
C THR A 119 -7.01 12.59 -8.76
N HIS A 120 -6.03 12.94 -9.57
CA HIS A 120 -5.02 13.92 -9.20
C HIS A 120 -4.61 14.70 -10.46
N PRO A 121 -4.46 16.04 -10.43
CA PRO A 121 -4.23 16.85 -11.63
C PRO A 121 -3.01 16.46 -12.47
N LYS A 122 -2.02 15.81 -11.85
CA LYS A 122 -0.76 15.40 -12.48
C LYS A 122 -0.71 13.90 -12.85
N LEU A 123 -1.79 13.14 -12.65
CA LEU A 123 -1.80 11.69 -12.85
C LEU A 123 -2.96 11.26 -13.74
N GLN A 124 -2.81 10.09 -14.38
CA GLN A 124 -3.95 9.36 -14.90
C GLN A 124 -4.84 8.88 -13.74
N ARG A 125 -6.13 8.75 -14.02
CA ARG A 125 -7.08 8.20 -13.03
C ARG A 125 -6.70 6.75 -12.76
N TYR A 126 -6.63 6.38 -11.49
CA TYR A 126 -6.31 5.03 -11.08
C TYR A 126 -7.23 4.58 -9.94
N MET A 127 -7.13 3.32 -9.53
CA MET A 127 -8.00 2.72 -8.53
C MET A 127 -7.18 2.26 -7.34
N MET A 128 -7.58 2.66 -6.13
CA MET A 128 -6.92 2.30 -4.88
C MET A 128 -7.89 1.62 -3.93
N LYS A 129 -7.39 0.74 -3.07
CA LYS A 129 -8.12 0.24 -1.90
C LYS A 129 -7.14 -0.08 -0.77
N CYS A 130 -7.62 -0.15 0.47
CA CYS A 130 -6.85 -0.66 1.60
C CYS A 130 -5.56 0.17 1.85
N TYR A 131 -4.62 -0.45 2.55
CA TYR A 131 -3.47 0.18 3.21
C TYR A 131 -2.41 0.77 2.26
N SER A 132 -2.44 0.47 0.96
CA SER A 132 -1.56 1.12 -0.02
C SER A 132 -1.76 2.65 -0.06
N LYS A 133 -2.87 3.15 0.49
CA LYS A 133 -3.11 4.57 0.79
C LYS A 133 -1.99 5.20 1.59
N LEU A 134 -1.41 4.45 2.54
CA LEU A 134 -0.50 4.97 3.55
C LEU A 134 0.92 4.43 3.47
N THR A 135 1.15 3.28 2.82
CA THR A 135 2.46 2.64 2.82
C THR A 135 3.57 3.55 2.28
N TYR A 136 3.34 4.23 1.15
CA TYR A 136 4.30 5.19 0.59
C TYR A 136 4.47 6.43 1.46
N THR A 137 3.37 7.01 1.94
CA THR A 137 3.38 8.17 2.86
C THR A 137 4.20 7.87 4.11
N MET A 138 3.98 6.71 4.72
CA MET A 138 4.63 6.30 5.96
C MET A 138 6.10 5.92 5.74
N ALA A 139 6.42 5.24 4.64
CA ALA A 139 7.80 4.91 4.27
C ALA A 139 8.63 6.19 4.03
N ALA A 140 8.05 7.19 3.36
CA ALA A 140 8.72 8.44 3.03
C ALA A 140 8.65 9.50 4.13
N MET A 141 8.03 9.23 5.29
CA MET A 141 7.82 10.25 6.32
C MET A 141 7.09 11.52 5.82
N SER A 142 6.23 11.38 4.81
CA SER A 142 5.59 12.48 4.10
C SER A 142 4.08 12.57 4.46
N ASP A 143 3.25 13.15 3.58
CA ASP A 143 1.82 13.32 3.72
C ASP A 143 1.00 12.51 2.71
N LEU A 144 -0.33 12.59 2.84
CA LEU A 144 -1.27 11.82 2.02
C LEU A 144 -1.29 12.27 0.55
N ASP A 145 -0.96 13.53 0.25
CA ASP A 145 -0.96 14.04 -1.13
C ASP A 145 0.24 13.45 -1.90
N PHE A 146 1.41 13.38 -1.27
CA PHE A 146 2.54 12.61 -1.78
C PHE A 146 2.17 11.15 -2.00
N GLY A 147 1.55 10.51 -1.01
CA GLY A 147 1.13 9.10 -1.07
C GLY A 147 0.26 8.79 -2.29
N PHE A 148 -0.77 9.59 -2.53
CA PHE A 148 -1.62 9.44 -3.72
C PHE A 148 -0.87 9.66 -5.03
N LYS A 149 0.14 10.52 -5.08
CA LYS A 149 0.94 10.75 -6.29
C LYS A 149 1.81 9.54 -6.62
N ILE A 150 2.63 9.10 -5.67
CA ILE A 150 3.58 8.02 -5.92
C ILE A 150 2.90 6.67 -6.07
N ALA A 151 1.80 6.41 -5.32
CA ALA A 151 1.03 5.18 -5.47
C ALA A 151 0.42 5.05 -6.88
N GLY A 152 -0.04 6.16 -7.47
CA GLY A 152 -0.55 6.17 -8.84
C GLY A 152 0.52 5.73 -9.86
N LEU A 153 1.73 6.29 -9.75
CA LEU A 153 2.85 5.89 -10.63
C LEU A 153 3.28 4.44 -10.40
N ALA A 154 3.39 4.04 -9.13
CA ALA A 154 3.77 2.67 -8.76
C ALA A 154 2.78 1.64 -9.30
N GLN A 155 1.48 1.97 -9.32
CA GLN A 155 0.45 1.08 -9.84
C GLN A 155 0.49 0.94 -11.36
N GLU A 156 0.83 2.01 -12.09
CA GLU A 156 1.09 1.95 -13.54
C GLU A 156 2.32 1.08 -13.86
N TYR A 157 3.36 1.16 -13.02
CA TYR A 157 4.52 0.27 -13.14
C TYR A 157 4.22 -1.18 -12.74
N GLY A 158 3.19 -1.41 -11.92
CA GLY A 158 2.81 -2.74 -11.44
C GLY A 158 3.72 -3.27 -10.35
N VAL A 159 4.19 -2.41 -9.44
CA VAL A 159 4.97 -2.83 -8.26
C VAL A 159 4.08 -3.03 -7.03
N ASP A 160 4.52 -3.90 -6.12
CA ASP A 160 3.80 -4.17 -4.88
C ASP A 160 3.86 -2.97 -3.91
N GLY A 161 2.69 -2.46 -3.54
CA GLY A 161 2.51 -1.34 -2.63
C GLY A 161 2.87 -1.63 -1.17
N TYR A 162 3.15 -2.86 -0.77
CA TYR A 162 3.72 -3.18 0.55
C TYR A 162 5.24 -3.21 0.55
N THR A 163 5.83 -3.90 -0.43
CA THR A 163 7.28 -4.11 -0.53
C THR A 163 8.01 -2.88 -1.06
N ALA A 164 7.54 -2.27 -2.15
CA ALA A 164 8.27 -1.19 -2.81
C ALA A 164 8.54 0.02 -1.90
N PRO A 165 7.58 0.50 -1.07
CA PRO A 165 7.86 1.58 -0.12
C PRO A 165 8.97 1.22 0.89
N GLN A 166 8.95 -0.01 1.41
CA GLN A 166 9.95 -0.46 2.39
C GLN A 166 11.34 -0.59 1.77
N VAL A 167 11.44 -1.10 0.54
CA VAL A 167 12.70 -1.14 -0.22
C VAL A 167 13.28 0.26 -0.44
N MET A 168 12.44 1.24 -0.77
CA MET A 168 12.88 2.62 -0.96
C MET A 168 13.32 3.27 0.36
N ALA A 169 12.57 3.07 1.44
CA ALA A 169 12.96 3.55 2.76
C ALA A 169 14.26 2.88 3.24
N PHE A 170 14.43 1.57 2.99
CA PHE A 170 15.66 0.83 3.27
C PHE A 170 16.86 1.47 2.54
N ALA A 171 16.73 1.76 1.25
CA ALA A 171 17.79 2.40 0.47
C ALA A 171 18.16 3.78 1.03
N LEU A 172 17.17 4.58 1.43
CA LEU A 172 17.38 5.89 2.04
C LEU A 172 18.08 5.76 3.40
N GLU A 173 17.69 4.81 4.24
CA GLU A 173 18.33 4.57 5.54
C GLU A 173 19.78 4.09 5.41
N LEU A 174 20.09 3.28 4.39
CA LEU A 174 21.47 2.91 4.08
C LEU A 174 22.30 4.10 3.60
N TYR A 175 21.70 5.02 2.84
CA TYR A 175 22.35 6.26 2.41
C TYR A 175 22.61 7.19 3.61
N GLU A 176 21.62 7.35 4.51
CA GLU A 176 21.79 8.10 5.77
C GLU A 176 22.88 7.51 6.67
N ALA A 177 23.08 6.19 6.63
CA ALA A 177 24.11 5.48 7.37
C ALA A 177 25.51 5.52 6.70
N GLY A 178 25.63 6.09 5.49
CA GLY A 178 26.87 6.10 4.71
C GLY A 178 27.26 4.74 4.12
N ILE A 179 26.35 3.75 4.15
CA ILE A 179 26.55 2.43 3.54
C ILE A 179 26.42 2.53 2.02
N LEU A 180 25.41 3.29 1.56
CA LEU A 180 25.29 3.75 0.18
C LEU A 180 25.71 5.21 0.10
N THR A 181 26.31 5.58 -1.03
CA THR A 181 26.89 6.91 -1.24
C THR A 181 26.46 7.49 -2.58
N ASP A 182 26.83 8.73 -2.87
CA ASP A 182 26.60 9.37 -4.18
C ASP A 182 27.24 8.60 -5.35
N GLN A 183 28.28 7.79 -5.08
CA GLN A 183 28.87 6.92 -6.09
C GLN A 183 27.94 5.77 -6.48
N ASP A 184 27.19 5.24 -5.50
CA ASP A 184 26.21 4.18 -5.72
C ASP A 184 24.89 4.74 -6.29
N MET A 185 24.58 6.00 -5.97
CA MET A 185 23.36 6.69 -6.37
C MET A 185 23.64 8.01 -7.12
N PRO A 186 24.24 7.95 -8.32
CA PRO A 186 24.58 9.16 -9.07
C PRO A 186 23.32 9.96 -9.42
N GLY A 187 23.32 11.25 -9.05
CA GLY A 187 22.17 12.13 -9.25
C GLY A 187 21.01 11.89 -8.28
N PHE A 188 21.28 11.27 -7.12
CA PHE A 188 20.28 11.13 -6.06
C PHE A 188 19.82 12.51 -5.57
N PRO A 189 18.51 12.83 -5.61
CA PRO A 189 18.01 14.14 -5.22
C PRO A 189 18.31 14.49 -3.75
N SER A 190 18.27 15.77 -3.41
CA SER A 190 18.37 16.23 -2.02
C SER A 190 17.02 16.25 -1.30
N ASP A 191 15.93 16.54 -2.02
CA ASP A 191 14.58 16.53 -1.46
C ASP A 191 14.08 15.10 -1.20
N ASN A 192 13.41 14.91 -0.07
CA ASN A 192 12.97 13.60 0.39
C ASN A 192 11.89 12.97 -0.51
N GLU A 193 10.92 13.74 -1.01
CA GLU A 193 9.90 13.18 -1.89
C GLU A 193 10.48 12.85 -3.27
N GLU A 194 11.34 13.74 -3.80
CA GLU A 194 12.04 13.50 -5.07
C GLU A 194 12.91 12.26 -5.03
N ARG A 195 13.57 11.95 -3.89
CA ARG A 195 14.31 10.70 -3.69
C ARG A 195 13.44 9.47 -3.89
N PHE A 196 12.21 9.47 -3.39
CA PHE A 196 11.30 8.33 -3.56
C PHE A 196 10.83 8.17 -5.01
N PHE A 197 10.54 9.26 -5.73
CA PHE A 197 10.24 9.18 -7.16
C PHE A 197 11.46 8.68 -7.97
N TRP A 198 12.66 9.15 -7.65
CA TRP A 198 13.90 8.70 -8.28
C TRP A 198 14.17 7.22 -8.03
N LEU A 199 14.03 6.75 -6.77
CA LEU A 199 14.22 5.35 -6.43
C LEU A 199 13.21 4.46 -7.15
N LEU A 200 11.94 4.87 -7.21
CA LEU A 200 10.91 4.13 -7.95
C LEU A 200 11.32 3.92 -9.41
N GLU A 201 11.75 4.98 -10.12
CA GLU A 201 12.22 4.88 -11.51
C GLU A 201 13.42 3.94 -11.66
N LYS A 202 14.42 4.06 -10.77
CA LYS A 202 15.62 3.21 -10.84
C LYS A 202 15.29 1.74 -10.59
N ILE A 203 14.42 1.46 -9.61
CA ILE A 203 13.98 0.10 -9.28
C ILE A 203 13.23 -0.54 -10.45
N VAL A 204 12.22 0.14 -11.00
CA VAL A 204 11.37 -0.45 -12.06
C VAL A 204 12.14 -0.67 -13.37
N ARG A 205 13.18 0.14 -13.61
CA ARG A 205 14.06 0.02 -14.79
C ARG A 205 15.28 -0.87 -14.54
N ARG A 206 15.53 -1.30 -13.29
CA ARG A 206 16.74 -1.99 -12.86
C ARG A 206 18.02 -1.25 -13.27
N GLU A 207 18.05 0.06 -13.05
CA GLU A 207 19.19 0.92 -13.41
C GLU A 207 20.08 1.19 -12.19
N GLY A 208 21.39 0.89 -12.30
CA GLY A 208 22.36 1.15 -11.23
C GLY A 208 21.97 0.42 -9.94
N ILE A 209 21.91 1.15 -8.82
CA ILE A 209 21.45 0.61 -7.53
C ILE A 209 20.03 0.01 -7.60
N GLY A 210 19.22 0.48 -8.55
CA GLY A 210 17.88 -0.04 -8.80
C GLY A 210 17.85 -1.52 -9.16
N ASP A 211 18.85 -2.07 -9.86
CA ASP A 211 18.93 -3.52 -10.13
C ASP A 211 19.10 -4.34 -8.85
N VAL A 212 19.85 -3.81 -7.88
CA VAL A 212 20.06 -4.46 -6.59
C VAL A 212 18.78 -4.41 -5.76
N LEU A 213 18.19 -3.22 -5.65
CA LEU A 213 16.98 -2.95 -4.86
C LEU A 213 15.73 -3.67 -5.42
N ALA A 214 15.65 -3.86 -6.74
CA ALA A 214 14.55 -4.57 -7.39
C ALA A 214 14.44 -6.07 -6.99
N ASN A 215 15.36 -6.58 -6.17
CA ASN A 215 15.30 -7.93 -5.63
C ASN A 215 14.72 -7.98 -4.20
N GLY A 216 14.25 -6.85 -3.64
CA GLY A 216 13.71 -6.78 -2.28
C GLY A 216 14.80 -6.58 -1.22
N VAL A 217 14.40 -6.23 0.00
CA VAL A 217 15.30 -5.85 1.12
C VAL A 217 16.27 -6.99 1.44
N TYR A 218 15.76 -8.22 1.55
CA TYR A 218 16.58 -9.38 1.93
C TYR A 218 17.76 -9.58 0.97
N TRP A 219 17.50 -9.61 -0.34
CA TRP A 219 18.54 -9.87 -1.32
C TRP A 219 19.42 -8.64 -1.55
N ALA A 220 18.84 -7.43 -1.52
CA ALA A 220 19.59 -6.18 -1.66
C ALA A 220 20.60 -6.01 -0.52
N ALA A 221 20.19 -6.20 0.73
CA ALA A 221 21.07 -6.08 1.90
C ALA A 221 22.31 -6.97 1.79
N ARG A 222 22.12 -8.23 1.39
CA ARG A 222 23.21 -9.21 1.23
C ARG A 222 24.10 -8.93 0.03
N LYS A 223 23.57 -8.34 -1.04
CA LYS A 223 24.34 -7.94 -2.22
C LYS A 223 25.15 -6.66 -1.96
N ILE A 224 24.60 -5.73 -1.18
CA ILE A 224 25.27 -4.49 -0.77
C ILE A 224 26.37 -4.78 0.26
N GLY A 225 26.08 -5.66 1.23
CA GLY A 225 26.98 -5.95 2.34
C GLY A 225 27.23 -4.71 3.21
N LYS A 226 28.45 -4.55 3.74
CA LYS A 226 28.86 -3.40 4.56
C LYS A 226 27.96 -3.13 5.78
N GLY A 227 27.32 -4.17 6.30
CA GLY A 227 26.37 -4.06 7.43
C GLY A 227 24.93 -3.72 7.03
N ALA A 228 24.61 -3.67 5.73
CA ALA A 228 23.25 -3.45 5.25
C ALA A 228 22.26 -4.51 5.76
N GLU A 229 22.73 -5.72 6.10
CA GLU A 229 21.93 -6.78 6.70
C GLU A 229 21.32 -6.39 8.05
N ALA A 230 21.94 -5.45 8.78
CA ALA A 230 21.36 -4.92 10.01
C ALA A 230 20.09 -4.08 9.77
N TYR A 231 19.89 -3.61 8.53
CA TYR A 231 18.71 -2.85 8.09
C TYR A 231 17.63 -3.77 7.47
N ASP A 232 17.89 -5.07 7.32
CA ASP A 232 16.90 -6.10 7.01
C ASP A 232 16.25 -6.62 8.30
N HIS A 233 15.40 -5.79 8.92
CA HIS A 233 14.79 -6.09 10.22
C HIS A 233 13.26 -6.21 10.18
N ASN A 234 12.67 -6.35 8.99
CA ASN A 234 11.22 -6.52 8.82
C ASN A 234 10.85 -7.58 7.76
N THR A 235 11.74 -8.55 7.50
CA THR A 235 11.43 -9.67 6.59
C THR A 235 11.20 -10.98 7.34
N ILE A 236 10.24 -11.79 6.88
CA ILE A 236 10.06 -13.19 7.28
C ILE A 236 10.13 -14.02 6.01
N LYS A 237 10.97 -15.07 6.01
CA LYS A 237 11.19 -15.92 4.83
C LYS A 237 11.52 -15.10 3.57
N LYS A 238 12.34 -14.05 3.73
CA LYS A 238 12.78 -13.14 2.65
C LYS A 238 11.70 -12.24 2.06
N HIS A 239 10.57 -12.08 2.74
CA HIS A 239 9.46 -11.23 2.30
C HIS A 239 9.16 -10.17 3.35
N GLU A 240 9.00 -8.93 2.92
CA GLU A 240 8.69 -7.77 3.74
C GLU A 240 7.33 -7.96 4.43
N GLN A 241 7.29 -7.67 5.73
CA GLN A 241 6.07 -7.76 6.53
C GLN A 241 5.41 -6.38 6.65
N ILE A 242 4.20 -6.33 7.20
CA ILE A 242 3.61 -5.05 7.64
C ILE A 242 4.57 -4.43 8.67
N PRO A 243 4.87 -3.12 8.60
CA PRO A 243 5.82 -2.47 9.51
C PRO A 243 5.22 -2.30 10.92
N ILE A 244 4.97 -3.40 11.62
CA ILE A 244 4.51 -3.41 13.01
C ILE A 244 5.71 -3.59 13.94
N LYS A 245 6.00 -2.59 14.79
CA LYS A 245 7.14 -2.67 15.74
C LYS A 245 6.87 -3.55 16.97
N LEU A 246 5.88 -4.44 16.92
CA LEU A 246 5.55 -5.25 18.11
C LEU A 246 6.51 -6.42 18.30
N GLY A 247 7.38 -6.78 17.34
CA GLY A 247 8.26 -7.95 17.45
C GLY A 247 7.51 -9.30 17.50
N VAL A 248 6.19 -9.24 17.71
CA VAL A 248 5.20 -10.31 17.74
C VAL A 248 3.88 -9.71 17.23
N LEU A 249 3.20 -10.44 16.34
CA LEU A 249 1.90 -10.05 15.83
C LEU A 249 0.86 -10.42 16.90
N ASN A 250 0.44 -9.43 17.70
CA ASN A 250 -0.33 -9.52 18.96
C ASN A 250 0.45 -10.11 20.16
N PRO A 251 0.42 -9.45 21.35
CA PRO A 251 0.64 -10.17 22.61
C PRO A 251 -0.49 -11.19 22.86
#